data_AF-A0A8J8IYS4-F1
#
_entry.id   AF-A0A8J8IYS4-F1
#
_cell.length_a   1.000
_cell.length_b   1.000
_cell.length_c   1.000
_cell.angle_alpha   90.00
_cell.angle_beta   90.00
_cell.angle_gamma   90.00
#
_symmetry.space_group_name_H-M   'P 1'
#
loop_
_entity.id
_entity.type
_entity.pdbx_description
1 polymer ?
#
loop_
_entity_poly.entity_id
_entity_poly.type
_entity_poly.pdbx_seq_one_letter_code
_entity_poly.pdbx_strand_id
1 'polypeptide(L)'
;MDVVSEFLYPLLTNGVVKKGHKKGNPNNAFNQLEKMRKFVDQLKYLSAPLTAFMYLTWKCNIKCKYCFLKAPRRLLREPLTLEEIKKVIDELSEMRTFELCITGGEPLLDQRLPEVVKYACERGFTVNITTNGLLVNRELAKKLATCNVNVQVPLHSS
;
A
#
# COMPACT_ATOMS: atom_id res chain seq x y z
N MET A 1 -9.67 21.42 -22.14
CA MET A 1 -9.42 22.04 -20.82
C MET A 1 -8.32 21.23 -20.18
N ASP A 2 -7.19 21.87 -19.92
CA ASP A 2 -5.91 21.21 -19.67
C ASP A 2 -5.69 21.08 -18.16
N VAL A 3 -5.40 19.86 -17.68
CA VAL A 3 -5.14 19.53 -16.26
C VAL A 3 -4.00 20.41 -15.70
N VAL A 4 -3.10 20.84 -16.59
CA VAL A 4 -2.02 21.79 -16.31
C VAL A 4 -2.57 23.14 -15.82
N SER A 5 -3.65 23.65 -16.41
CA SER A 5 -4.19 24.98 -16.09
C SER A 5 -4.98 25.04 -14.77
N GLU A 6 -5.76 24.02 -14.41
CA GLU A 6 -6.57 24.06 -13.18
C GLU A 6 -5.77 23.73 -11.92
N PHE A 7 -4.79 22.82 -12.03
CA PHE A 7 -4.07 22.32 -10.85
C PHE A 7 -2.76 23.06 -10.59
N LEU A 8 -1.96 23.33 -11.63
CA LEU A 8 -0.65 23.97 -11.43
C LEU A 8 -0.75 25.48 -11.24
N TYR A 9 -1.79 26.13 -11.79
CA TYR A 9 -1.92 27.58 -11.67
C TYR A 9 -2.12 28.05 -10.22
N PRO A 10 -3.01 27.45 -9.40
CA PRO A 10 -3.13 27.79 -7.98
C PRO A 10 -1.86 27.49 -7.18
N LEU A 11 -1.12 26.44 -7.53
CA LEU A 11 0.09 26.05 -6.82
C LEU A 11 1.27 26.99 -7.09
N LEU A 12 1.33 27.56 -8.31
CA LEU A 12 2.31 28.57 -8.69
C LEU A 12 1.98 29.95 -8.11
N THR A 13 0.70 30.35 -8.11
CA THR A 13 0.27 31.66 -7.58
C THR A 13 0.37 31.72 -6.05
N ASN A 14 0.09 30.62 -5.35
CA ASN A 14 0.21 30.54 -3.89
C ASN A 14 1.64 30.22 -3.41
N GLY A 15 2.63 30.15 -4.31
CA GLY A 15 4.03 29.96 -3.94
C GLY A 15 4.39 28.59 -3.36
N VAL A 16 3.45 27.62 -3.41
CA VAL A 16 3.66 26.22 -3.01
C VAL A 16 4.74 25.59 -3.89
N VAL A 17 4.78 25.96 -5.17
CA VAL A 17 5.80 25.56 -6.14
C VAL A 17 6.54 26.80 -6.63
N LYS A 18 7.88 26.84 -6.46
CA LYS A 18 8.71 27.92 -7.01
C LYS A 18 8.97 27.69 -8.50
N LYS A 19 8.87 28.75 -9.31
CA LYS A 19 9.27 28.72 -10.72
C LYS A 19 10.79 28.51 -10.79
N GLY A 20 11.23 27.27 -11.07
CA GLY A 20 12.64 26.94 -11.16
C GLY A 20 13.36 27.81 -12.20
N HIS A 21 14.47 28.46 -11.80
CA HIS A 21 15.35 29.18 -12.71
C HIS A 21 16.37 28.23 -13.36
N LYS A 22 16.31 28.13 -14.69
CA LYS A 22 17.36 28.49 -15.66
C LYS A 22 16.82 28.21 -17.06
N LYS A 23 16.86 29.19 -17.98
CA LYS A 23 16.63 28.97 -19.41
C LYS A 23 17.76 28.07 -19.94
N GLY A 24 17.57 26.76 -19.85
CA GLY A 24 18.40 25.79 -20.58
C GLY A 24 18.02 25.81 -22.05
N ASN A 25 19.00 25.61 -22.94
CA ASN A 25 18.78 25.44 -24.37
C ASN A 25 17.67 24.38 -24.59
N PRO A 26 16.56 24.69 -25.30
CA PRO A 26 15.46 23.75 -25.49
C PRO A 26 15.90 22.45 -26.16
N ASN A 27 16.96 22.46 -26.98
CA ASN A 27 17.54 21.24 -27.55
C ASN A 27 18.23 20.36 -26.50
N ASN A 28 18.80 20.94 -25.44
CA ASN A 28 19.34 20.18 -24.31
C ASN A 28 18.22 19.58 -23.44
N ALA A 29 17.13 20.32 -23.24
CA ALA A 29 15.95 19.78 -22.55
C ALA A 29 15.32 18.63 -23.34
N PHE A 30 15.19 18.78 -24.66
CA PHE A 30 14.65 17.73 -25.53
C PHE A 30 15.57 16.50 -25.56
N ASN A 31 16.89 16.68 -25.66
CA ASN A 31 17.86 15.58 -25.58
C ASN A 31 17.88 14.89 -24.21
N GLN A 32 17.68 15.64 -23.12
CA GLN A 32 17.54 15.06 -21.78
C GLN A 32 16.22 14.30 -21.63
N LEU A 33 15.11 14.83 -22.13
CA LEU A 33 13.81 14.16 -22.15
C LEU A 33 13.84 12.91 -23.04
N GLU A 34 14.50 12.94 -24.18
CA GLU A 34 14.75 11.77 -25.04
C GLU A 34 15.60 10.71 -24.35
N LYS A 35 16.68 11.10 -23.66
CA LYS A 35 17.48 10.18 -22.84
C LYS A 35 16.68 9.57 -21.70
N MET A 36 15.88 10.39 -21.02
CA MET A 36 15.04 9.98 -19.90
C MET A 36 13.90 9.09 -20.39
N ARG A 37 13.30 9.39 -21.55
CA ARG A 37 12.32 8.55 -22.24
C ARG A 37 12.91 7.21 -22.63
N LYS A 38 14.10 7.18 -23.27
CA LYS A 38 14.80 5.93 -23.60
C LYS A 38 15.17 5.11 -22.35
N PHE A 39 15.51 5.77 -21.24
CA PHE A 39 15.75 5.11 -19.96
C PHE A 39 14.45 4.54 -19.37
N VAL A 40 13.37 5.30 -19.38
CA VAL A 40 12.04 4.86 -18.90
C VAL A 40 11.47 3.75 -19.80
N ASP A 41 11.68 3.80 -21.12
CA ASP A 41 11.31 2.75 -22.07
C ASP A 41 12.14 1.47 -21.87
N GLN A 42 13.32 1.57 -21.24
CA GLN A 42 14.13 0.43 -20.77
C GLN A 42 13.68 -0.11 -19.40
N LEU A 43 12.98 0.69 -18.59
CA LEU A 43 12.31 0.23 -17.36
C LEU A 43 11.05 -0.56 -17.74
N LYS A 44 11.24 -1.70 -18.42
CA LYS A 44 10.10 -2.42 -19.01
C LYS A 44 9.12 -2.95 -17.97
N TYR A 45 9.54 -3.27 -16.76
CA TYR A 45 8.66 -3.62 -15.63
C TYR A 45 9.41 -3.38 -14.32
N LEU A 46 8.70 -3.24 -13.20
CA LEU A 46 9.32 -3.35 -11.88
C LEU A 46 9.86 -4.78 -11.70
N SER A 47 11.03 -4.94 -11.10
CA SER A 47 11.64 -6.25 -10.81
C SER A 47 10.87 -7.05 -9.75
N ALA A 48 9.95 -6.40 -9.05
CA ALA A 48 9.13 -6.92 -7.98
C ALA A 48 7.82 -6.12 -7.90
N PRO A 49 6.76 -6.64 -7.27
CA PRO A 49 5.56 -5.84 -7.00
C PRO A 49 5.89 -4.63 -6.12
N LEU A 50 5.24 -3.49 -6.37
CA LEU A 50 5.33 -2.34 -5.47
C LEU A 50 4.59 -2.63 -4.15
N THR A 51 3.42 -3.24 -4.25
CA THR A 51 2.54 -3.58 -3.12
C THR A 51 2.14 -5.05 -3.19
N ALA A 52 2.22 -5.76 -2.08
CA ALA A 52 1.70 -7.12 -1.91
C ALA A 52 0.47 -7.12 -1.00
N PHE A 53 -0.57 -7.88 -1.36
CA PHE A 53 -1.78 -8.04 -0.54
C PHE A 53 -1.77 -9.39 0.16
N MET A 54 -1.77 -9.39 1.48
CA MET A 54 -1.80 -10.57 2.33
C MET A 54 -3.17 -10.73 2.99
N TYR A 55 -3.83 -11.84 2.72
CA TYR A 55 -5.10 -12.20 3.35
C TYR A 55 -4.81 -13.02 4.60
N LEU A 56 -4.74 -12.35 5.76
CA LEU A 56 -4.33 -12.98 7.02
C LEU A 56 -5.37 -14.00 7.51
N THR A 57 -6.66 -13.72 7.27
CA THR A 57 -7.77 -14.62 7.58
C THR A 57 -8.91 -14.42 6.57
N TRP A 58 -9.68 -15.47 6.31
CA TRP A 58 -10.91 -15.39 5.51
C TRP A 58 -12.16 -15.08 6.37
N LYS A 59 -12.04 -15.08 7.69
CA LYS A 59 -13.14 -14.79 8.61
C LYS A 59 -13.42 -13.29 8.63
N CYS A 60 -14.70 -12.91 8.67
CA CYS A 60 -15.14 -11.53 8.83
C CYS A 60 -16.39 -11.52 9.74
N ASN A 61 -16.50 -10.52 10.60
CA ASN A 61 -17.64 -10.29 11.48
C ASN A 61 -18.79 -9.52 10.79
N ILE A 62 -18.63 -9.13 9.52
CA ILE A 62 -19.66 -8.45 8.70
C ILE A 62 -19.90 -9.25 7.41
N LYS A 63 -21.14 -9.21 6.90
CA LYS A 63 -21.55 -9.82 5.63
C LYS A 63 -22.00 -8.75 4.62
N CYS A 64 -21.06 -7.92 4.15
CA CYS A 64 -21.40 -6.80 3.27
C CYS A 64 -22.02 -7.29 1.94
N LYS A 65 -23.09 -6.63 1.48
CA LYS A 65 -23.80 -6.99 0.24
C LYS A 65 -22.91 -6.91 -1.01
N TYR A 66 -21.92 -6.02 -1.00
CA TYR A 66 -20.96 -5.77 -2.08
C TYR A 66 -19.61 -6.49 -1.89
N CYS A 67 -19.48 -7.38 -0.90
CA CYS A 67 -18.20 -8.03 -0.60
C CYS A 67 -17.78 -8.99 -1.72
N PHE A 68 -16.65 -8.69 -2.39
CA PHE A 68 -16.12 -9.55 -3.46
C PHE A 68 -15.55 -10.88 -2.93
N LEU A 69 -15.16 -10.94 -1.66
CA LEU A 69 -14.53 -12.11 -1.06
C LEU A 69 -15.42 -13.33 -0.96
N LYS A 70 -16.74 -13.13 -0.84
CA LYS A 70 -17.76 -14.20 -0.72
C LYS A 70 -17.22 -15.41 0.03
N ALA A 71 -16.90 -15.19 1.31
CA ALA A 71 -16.09 -16.07 2.17
C ALA A 71 -16.45 -17.57 2.24
N PRO A 72 -17.70 -18.06 2.03
CA PRO A 72 -18.05 -19.45 2.34
C PRO A 72 -17.15 -20.51 1.70
N ARG A 73 -16.71 -20.33 0.45
CA ARG A 73 -15.86 -21.32 -0.24
C ARG A 73 -14.38 -21.26 0.17
N ARG A 74 -13.89 -20.13 0.69
CA ARG A 74 -12.47 -19.91 1.02
C ARG A 74 -12.13 -20.26 2.46
N LEU A 75 -13.13 -20.31 3.35
CA LEU A 75 -12.99 -20.83 4.71
C LEU A 75 -12.60 -22.32 4.79
N LEU A 76 -12.70 -23.05 3.66
CA LEU A 76 -12.27 -24.44 3.54
C LEU A 76 -10.75 -24.59 3.38
N ARG A 77 -10.02 -23.49 3.16
CA ARG A 77 -8.56 -23.51 3.08
C ARG A 77 -7.99 -23.35 4.48
N GLU A 78 -6.99 -24.16 4.80
CA GLU A 78 -6.23 -23.99 6.02
C GLU A 78 -5.51 -22.62 5.99
N PRO A 79 -5.60 -21.83 7.07
CA PRO A 79 -4.85 -20.60 7.18
C PRO A 79 -3.37 -20.90 7.32
N LEU A 80 -2.52 -20.03 6.76
CA LEU A 80 -1.07 -20.12 6.95
C LEU A 80 -0.73 -20.03 8.44
N THR A 81 0.29 -20.80 8.83
CA THR A 81 0.96 -20.66 10.13
C THR A 81 1.72 -19.33 10.20
N LEU A 82 2.11 -18.93 11.41
CA LEU A 82 2.85 -17.70 11.60
C LEU A 82 4.24 -17.75 10.95
N GLU A 83 4.88 -18.92 11.01
CA GLU A 83 6.17 -19.21 10.40
C GLU A 83 6.11 -19.09 8.87
N GLU A 84 5.05 -19.63 8.26
CA GLU A 84 4.82 -19.48 6.81
C GLU A 84 4.59 -18.03 6.41
N ILE A 85 3.82 -17.28 7.21
CA ILE A 85 3.62 -15.84 6.98
C ILE A 85 4.95 -15.08 7.04
N LYS A 86 5.78 -15.36 8.05
CA LYS A 86 7.11 -14.75 8.20
C LYS A 86 8.00 -15.06 6.99
N LYS A 87 8.01 -16.31 6.53
CA LYS A 87 8.75 -16.71 5.33
C LYS A 87 8.31 -15.94 4.09
N VAL A 88 7.00 -15.77 3.88
CA VAL A 88 6.47 -14.95 2.77
C VAL A 88 6.92 -13.50 2.88
N ILE A 89 6.93 -12.93 4.09
CA ILE A 89 7.42 -11.56 4.31
C ILE A 89 8.91 -11.45 3.98
N ASP A 90 9.72 -12.44 4.36
CA ASP A 90 11.15 -12.46 4.06
C ASP A 90 11.39 -12.54 2.54
N GLU A 91 10.67 -13.41 1.82
CA GLU A 91 10.75 -13.51 0.35
C GLU A 91 10.35 -12.19 -0.33
N LEU A 92 9.27 -11.55 0.11
CA LEU A 92 8.85 -10.24 -0.40
C LEU A 92 9.88 -9.14 -0.10
N SER A 93 10.54 -9.21 1.05
CA SER A 93 11.58 -8.28 1.49
C SER A 93 12.83 -8.43 0.64
N GLU A 94 13.25 -9.66 0.33
CA GLU A 94 14.39 -9.95 -0.55
C GLU A 94 14.18 -9.40 -1.95
N MET A 95 12.93 -9.46 -2.44
CA MET A 95 12.51 -8.84 -3.70
C MET A 95 12.44 -7.30 -3.64
N ARG A 96 12.59 -6.69 -2.46
CA ARG A 96 12.46 -5.24 -2.21
C ARG A 96 11.06 -4.70 -2.53
N THR A 97 10.03 -5.49 -2.22
CA THR A 97 8.64 -5.02 -2.23
C THR A 97 8.50 -3.88 -1.23
N PHE A 98 7.83 -2.80 -1.62
CA PHE A 98 7.78 -1.58 -0.81
C PHE A 98 6.68 -1.61 0.26
N GLU A 99 5.47 -2.03 -0.13
CA GLU A 99 4.29 -1.99 0.73
C GLU A 99 3.70 -3.39 0.95
N LEU A 100 3.36 -3.70 2.20
CA LEU A 100 2.57 -4.87 2.55
C LEU A 100 1.18 -4.42 3.01
N CYS A 101 0.17 -4.74 2.21
CA CYS A 101 -1.23 -4.52 2.55
C CYS A 101 -1.81 -5.78 3.22
N ILE A 102 -2.06 -5.69 4.52
CA ILE A 102 -2.68 -6.75 5.31
C ILE A 102 -4.20 -6.55 5.29
N THR A 103 -4.87 -7.53 4.72
CA THR A 103 -6.32 -7.57 4.54
C THR A 103 -6.82 -8.99 4.80
N GLY A 104 -7.98 -9.35 4.29
CA GLY A 104 -8.62 -10.64 4.56
C GLY A 104 -10.12 -10.53 4.40
N GLY A 105 -10.84 -11.27 5.25
CA GLY A 105 -12.16 -10.86 5.70
C GLY A 105 -12.03 -9.63 6.62
N GLU A 106 -11.75 -9.86 7.91
CA GLU A 106 -11.40 -8.81 8.87
C GLU A 106 -10.06 -9.16 9.55
N PRO A 107 -8.96 -8.44 9.28
CA PRO A 107 -7.66 -8.76 9.84
C PRO A 107 -7.59 -8.63 11.36
N LEU A 108 -8.39 -7.74 11.98
CA LEU A 108 -8.40 -7.55 13.44
C LEU A 108 -8.99 -8.76 14.20
N LEU A 109 -9.56 -9.76 13.51
CA LEU A 109 -9.97 -11.04 14.11
C LEU A 109 -8.80 -12.01 14.30
N ASP A 110 -7.66 -11.79 13.65
CA ASP A 110 -6.48 -12.65 13.81
C ASP A 110 -5.59 -12.10 14.93
N GLN A 111 -5.44 -12.89 16.00
CA GLN A 111 -4.66 -12.51 17.19
C GLN A 111 -3.17 -12.31 16.89
N ARG A 112 -2.67 -12.88 15.78
CA ARG A 112 -1.28 -12.77 15.35
C ARG A 112 -0.97 -11.46 14.63
N LEU A 113 -1.99 -10.67 14.26
CA LEU A 113 -1.82 -9.44 13.47
C LEU A 113 -0.73 -8.50 14.04
N PRO A 114 -0.67 -8.18 15.35
CA PRO A 114 0.36 -7.28 15.86
C PRO A 114 1.78 -7.82 15.65
N GLU A 115 1.97 -9.13 15.77
CA GLU A 115 3.27 -9.75 15.53
C GLU A 115 3.64 -9.73 14.05
N VAL A 116 2.68 -10.01 13.16
CA VAL A 116 2.88 -9.94 11.70
C VAL A 116 3.25 -8.52 11.27
N VAL A 117 2.53 -7.51 11.77
CA VAL A 117 2.81 -6.09 11.50
C VAL A 117 4.21 -5.72 11.97
N LYS A 118 4.55 -6.06 13.22
CA LYS A 118 5.89 -5.80 13.76
C LYS A 118 6.97 -6.45 12.90
N TYR A 119 6.79 -7.72 12.53
CA TYR A 119 7.74 -8.45 11.71
C TYR A 119 7.94 -7.80 10.33
N ALA A 120 6.85 -7.41 9.65
CA ALA A 120 6.92 -6.70 8.38
C ALA A 120 7.63 -5.35 8.52
N CYS A 121 7.33 -4.57 9.56
CA CYS A 121 8.02 -3.31 9.84
C CYS A 121 9.54 -3.51 9.99
N GLU A 122 9.97 -4.55 10.70
CA GLU A 122 11.40 -4.88 10.90
C GLU A 122 12.11 -5.26 9.59
N ARG A 123 11.36 -5.69 8.55
CA ARG A 123 11.87 -5.95 7.19
C ARG A 123 11.85 -4.71 6.28
N GLY A 124 11.43 -3.55 6.80
CA GLY A 124 11.45 -2.28 6.06
C GLY A 124 10.20 -2.03 5.20
N PHE A 125 9.12 -2.78 5.39
CA PHE A 125 7.86 -2.52 4.73
C PHE A 125 7.16 -1.28 5.28
N THR A 126 6.51 -0.53 4.39
CA THR A 126 5.34 0.27 4.80
C THR A 126 4.14 -0.67 4.92
N VAL A 127 3.49 -0.69 6.08
CA VAL A 127 2.36 -1.59 6.32
C VAL A 127 1.06 -0.83 6.18
N ASN A 128 0.13 -1.38 5.41
CA ASN A 128 -1.22 -0.87 5.24
C ASN A 128 -2.21 -1.91 5.76
N ILE A 129 -3.14 -1.53 6.63
CA ILE A 129 -4.16 -2.43 7.18
C ILE A 129 -5.52 -1.98 6.70
N THR A 130 -6.20 -2.81 5.92
CA THR A 130 -7.61 -2.60 5.54
C THR A 130 -8.51 -3.29 6.55
N THR A 131 -9.29 -2.53 7.32
CA THR A 131 -10.18 -3.04 8.39
C THR A 131 -11.55 -2.35 8.35
N ASN A 132 -12.59 -3.05 8.80
CA ASN A 132 -13.90 -2.44 9.05
C ASN A 132 -13.93 -1.51 10.28
N GLY A 133 -12.87 -1.50 11.09
CA GLY A 133 -12.69 -0.59 12.22
C GLY A 133 -13.48 -0.94 13.49
N LEU A 134 -14.40 -1.91 13.46
CA LEU A 134 -15.29 -2.21 14.59
C LEU A 134 -14.57 -2.77 15.82
N LEU A 135 -13.40 -3.38 15.62
CA LEU A 135 -12.61 -4.02 16.68
C LEU A 135 -11.45 -3.14 17.16
N VAL A 136 -11.31 -1.93 16.62
CA VAL A 136 -10.23 -1.02 17.01
C VAL A 136 -10.50 -0.48 18.41
N ASN A 137 -9.51 -0.63 19.28
CA ASN A 137 -9.49 0.00 20.60
C ASN A 137 -8.10 0.62 20.86
N ARG A 138 -7.99 1.38 21.95
CA ARG A 138 -6.75 2.13 22.27
C ARG A 138 -5.54 1.21 22.52
N GLU A 139 -5.76 0.02 23.08
CA GLU A 139 -4.68 -0.94 23.33
C GLU A 139 -4.16 -1.54 22.03
N LEU A 140 -5.08 -1.99 21.17
CA LEU A 140 -4.75 -2.55 19.87
C LEU A 140 -4.07 -1.51 18.97
N ALA A 141 -4.57 -0.27 18.95
CA ALA A 141 -3.94 0.82 18.20
C ALA A 141 -2.48 1.06 18.64
N LYS A 142 -2.20 1.04 19.95
CA LYS A 142 -0.83 1.13 20.48
C LYS A 142 0.04 -0.04 20.05
N LYS A 143 -0.51 -1.26 20.06
CA LYS A 143 0.20 -2.49 19.62
C LYS A 143 0.52 -2.46 18.12
N LEU A 144 -0.32 -1.82 17.30
CA LEU A 144 -0.11 -1.71 15.85
C LEU A 144 0.78 -0.51 15.48
N ALA A 145 0.87 0.52 16.31
CA ALA A 145 1.71 1.69 16.09
C ALA A 145 3.21 1.43 16.31
N THR A 146 3.73 0.30 15.82
CA THR A 146 5.14 -0.09 15.92
C THR A 146 6.01 0.54 14.83
N CYS A 147 5.42 0.90 13.70
CA CYS A 147 6.09 1.63 12.61
C CYS A 147 5.10 2.57 11.90
N ASN A 148 5.46 3.05 10.70
CA ASN A 148 4.58 3.85 9.87
C ASN A 148 3.45 2.98 9.27
N VAL A 149 2.47 2.66 10.10
CA VAL A 149 1.30 1.85 9.73
C VAL A 149 0.19 2.77 9.24
N ASN A 150 -0.23 2.54 8.01
CA ASN A 150 -1.42 3.16 7.44
C ASN A 150 -2.65 2.29 7.73
N VAL A 151 -3.78 2.92 8.02
CA VAL A 151 -5.05 2.22 8.24
C VAL A 151 -6.08 2.71 7.24
N GLN A 152 -6.64 1.77 6.48
CA GLN A 152 -7.70 2.02 5.52
C GLN A 152 -9.02 1.50 6.09
N VAL A 153 -10.00 2.38 6.26
CA VAL A 153 -11.34 2.05 6.73
C VAL A 153 -12.35 2.30 5.60
N PRO A 154 -12.89 1.25 4.96
CA PRO A 154 -13.93 1.41 3.95
C PRO A 154 -15.23 1.96 4.57
N LEU A 155 -15.65 3.13 4.12
CA LEU A 155 -16.94 3.74 4.49
C LEU A 155 -17.87 3.70 3.29
N HIS A 156 -19.07 3.18 3.49
CA HIS A 156 -20.07 3.06 2.42
C HIS A 156 -21.34 3.81 2.82
N SER A 157 -21.78 4.74 1.97
CA SER A 157 -23.11 5.34 2.06
C SER A 157 -24.10 4.43 1.34
N SER A 158 -25.00 3.80 2.08
CA SER A 158 -26.16 3.09 1.52
C SER A 158 -27.29 4.04 1.19
#